data_AF-A0A381RZV4-F1
#
_entry.id   AF-A0A381RZV4-F1
#
_cell.length_a   1.000
_cell.length_b   1.000
_cell.length_c   1.000
_cell.angle_alpha   90.00
_cell.angle_beta   90.00
_cell.angle_gamma   90.00
#
_symmetry.space_group_name_H-M   'P 1'
#
loop_
_entity.id
_entity.type
_entity.pdbx_description
1 polymer ?
#
loop_
_entity_poly.entity_id
_entity_poly.type
_entity_poly.pdbx_seq_one_letter_code
_entity_poly.pdbx_strand_id
1 'polypeptide(L)'
;MRFAEAARSLGRAARLRDLEVPTFRSPPGLAGIQRSIRRRGRTATISVVLRGRPWQAVLADMIEGIIVANRLSSSRADTVRRALWLVVDDPAVAA
;
A
#
# COMPACT_ATOMS: atom_id res chain seq x y z
N MET A 1 1.57 3.79 -15.10
CA MET A 1 0.16 3.37 -15.09
C MET A 1 -0.06 2.38 -13.96
N ARG A 2 0.68 1.26 -13.94
CA ARG A 2 0.74 0.25 -12.86
C ARG A 2 0.64 0.73 -11.41
N PHE A 3 1.46 1.71 -11.01
CA PHE A 3 1.43 2.25 -9.63
C PHE A 3 0.12 2.95 -9.27
N ALA A 4 -0.42 3.77 -10.16
CA ALA A 4 -1.65 4.49 -9.91
C ALA A 4 -2.86 3.54 -9.86
N GLU A 5 -2.87 2.51 -10.72
CA GLU A 5 -3.89 1.46 -10.68
C GLU A 5 -3.85 0.66 -9.38
N ALA A 6 -2.67 0.16 -9.00
CA ALA A 6 -2.51 -0.56 -7.73
C ALA A 6 -2.95 0.32 -6.54
N ALA A 7 -2.56 1.59 -6.51
CA ALA A 7 -2.98 2.52 -5.46
C ALA A 7 -4.50 2.69 -5.40
N ARG A 8 -5.19 2.78 -6.55
CA ARG A 8 -6.66 2.86 -6.61
C ARG A 8 -7.32 1.55 -6.17
N SER A 9 -6.83 0.40 -6.64
CA SER A 9 -7.37 -0.92 -6.26
C SER A 9 -7.23 -1.18 -4.77
N LEU A 10 -6.04 -0.93 -4.22
CA LEU A 10 -5.79 -1.02 -2.78
C LEU A 10 -6.65 -0.02 -1.99
N GLY A 11 -6.80 1.22 -2.47
CA GLY A 11 -7.64 2.22 -1.83
C GLY A 11 -9.12 1.82 -1.77
N ARG A 12 -9.66 1.22 -2.85
CA ARG A 12 -11.02 0.66 -2.86
C ARG A 12 -11.14 -0.50 -1.87
N ALA A 13 -10.19 -1.44 -1.90
CA ALA A 13 -10.21 -2.60 -1.02
C ALA A 13 -10.08 -2.24 0.47
N ALA A 14 -9.29 -1.21 0.80
CA ALA A 14 -9.19 -0.66 2.15
C ALA A 14 -10.51 -0.02 2.59
N ARG A 15 -11.13 0.80 1.74
CA ARG A 15 -12.42 1.45 2.04
C ARG A 15 -13.54 0.43 2.28
N LEU A 16 -13.62 -0.64 1.49
CA LEU A 16 -14.60 -1.73 1.67
C LEU A 16 -14.44 -2.50 3.00
N ARG A 17 -13.37 -2.24 3.75
CA ARG A 17 -13.04 -2.89 5.03
C ARG A 17 -13.01 -1.90 6.19
N ASP A 18 -13.60 -0.72 5.99
CA ASP A 18 -13.66 0.38 6.96
C ASP A 18 -12.27 0.83 7.45
N LEU A 19 -11.27 0.79 6.57
CA LEU A 19 -9.92 1.27 6.85
C LEU A 19 -9.74 2.71 6.36
N GLU A 20 -8.88 3.46 7.06
CA GLU A 20 -8.38 4.73 6.56
C GLU A 20 -7.55 4.48 5.29
N VAL A 21 -7.93 5.17 4.21
CA VAL A 21 -7.27 5.04 2.91
C VAL A 21 -6.06 5.99 2.88
N PRO A 22 -4.83 5.46 2.81
CA PRO A 22 -3.64 6.31 2.72
C PRO A 22 -3.51 6.92 1.33
N THR A 23 -2.84 8.06 1.26
CA THR A 23 -2.33 8.61 -0.01
C THR A 23 -1.03 7.91 -0.37
N PHE A 24 -0.93 7.40 -1.59
CA PHE A 24 0.30 6.81 -2.11
C PHE A 24 1.15 7.83 -2.89
N ARG A 25 2.46 7.85 -2.66
CA ARG A 25 3.44 8.69 -3.37
C ARG A 25 4.71 7.89 -3.72
N SER A 26 5.53 8.46 -4.60
CA SER A 26 6.84 7.96 -4.95
C SER A 26 7.73 9.11 -5.44
N PRO A 27 9.03 9.17 -5.08
CA PRO A 27 9.70 8.34 -4.06
C PRO A 27 9.45 8.88 -2.63
N PRO A 28 9.95 8.22 -1.58
CA PRO A 28 10.10 8.83 -0.27
C PRO A 28 10.97 10.09 -0.33
N GLY A 29 10.63 11.11 0.44
CA GLY A 29 11.48 12.30 0.63
C GLY A 29 12.66 12.07 1.60
N LEU A 30 12.94 10.81 1.97
CA LEU A 30 14.02 10.41 2.87
C LEU A 30 15.01 9.60 2.06
N ALA A 31 16.28 10.05 2.01
CA ALA A 31 17.33 9.37 1.27
C ALA A 31 17.61 7.97 1.84
N GLY A 32 17.87 7.01 0.96
CA GLY A 32 18.22 5.63 1.35
C GLY A 32 17.05 4.76 1.86
N ILE A 33 15.83 5.30 1.94
CA ILE A 33 14.67 4.58 2.48
C ILE A 33 13.79 4.05 1.36
N GLN A 34 13.43 2.76 1.43
CA GLN A 34 12.60 2.08 0.42
C GLN A 34 11.10 2.39 0.57
N ARG A 35 10.64 2.60 1.80
CA ARG A 35 9.26 3.00 2.13
C ARG A 35 9.23 3.92 3.34
N SER A 36 8.40 4.96 3.29
CA SER A 36 8.11 5.81 4.45
C SER A 36 6.62 5.99 4.67
N ILE A 37 6.24 6.22 5.94
CA ILE A 37 4.88 6.58 6.33
C ILE A 37 4.92 7.91 7.06
N ARG A 38 4.19 8.91 6.55
CA ARG A 38 3.95 10.18 7.23
C ARG A 38 2.51 10.20 7.73
N ARG A 39 2.32 10.36 9.04
CA ARG A 39 0.98 10.49 9.65
C ARG A 39 0.65 11.96 9.89
N ARG A 40 -0.58 12.37 9.59
CA ARG A 40 -1.17 13.67 9.96
C ARG A 40 -2.59 13.43 10.46
N GLY A 41 -2.76 13.41 11.78
CA GLY A 41 -4.02 13.03 12.42
C GLY A 41 -4.47 11.63 11.96
N ARG A 42 -5.67 11.57 11.39
CA ARG A 42 -6.32 10.37 10.81
C ARG A 42 -5.91 10.06 9.37
N THR A 43 -4.93 10.78 8.83
CA THR A 43 -4.48 10.57 7.45
C THR A 43 -3.04 10.07 7.44
N ALA A 44 -2.73 9.20 6.50
CA ALA A 44 -1.38 8.70 6.28
C ALA A 44 -0.99 8.89 4.81
N THR A 45 0.26 9.30 4.58
CA THR A 45 0.90 9.23 3.27
C THR A 45 1.94 8.12 3.31
N ILE A 46 1.83 7.17 2.38
CA ILE A 46 2.80 6.11 2.18
C ILE A 46 3.59 6.45 0.92
N SER A 47 4.90 6.63 1.05
CA SER A 47 5.79 6.77 -0.09
C SER A 47 6.60 5.50 -0.30
N VAL A 48 6.75 5.04 -1.54
CA VAL A 48 7.53 3.85 -1.89
C VAL A 48 8.50 4.15 -3.04
N VAL A 49 9.66 3.51 -3.04
CA VAL A 49 10.58 3.52 -4.18
C VAL A 49 10.05 2.57 -5.25
N LEU A 50 9.99 3.02 -6.50
CA LEU A 50 9.55 2.22 -7.65
C LEU A 50 10.72 1.69 -8.48
N ARG A 51 11.73 2.54 -8.73
CA ARG A 51 12.83 2.21 -9.66
C ARG A 51 13.79 1.21 -9.02
N GLY A 52 14.28 0.26 -9.83
CA GLY A 52 15.25 -0.75 -9.39
C GLY A 52 14.67 -1.78 -8.42
N ARG A 53 13.34 -1.89 -8.31
CA ARG A 53 12.69 -2.84 -7.41
C ARG A 53 11.80 -3.82 -8.18
N PRO A 54 11.77 -5.09 -7.75
CA PRO A 54 10.72 -6.00 -8.18
C PRO A 54 9.35 -5.41 -7.85
N TRP A 55 8.42 -5.48 -8.80
CA TRP A 55 7.09 -4.90 -8.63
C TRP A 55 6.35 -5.46 -7.40
N GLN A 56 6.53 -6.75 -7.11
CA GLN A 56 5.92 -7.45 -6.00
C GLN A 56 6.45 -6.92 -4.67
N ALA A 57 7.70 -6.46 -4.61
CA ALA A 57 8.25 -5.80 -3.44
C ALA A 57 7.63 -4.40 -3.23
N VAL A 58 7.29 -3.68 -4.31
CA VAL A 58 6.54 -2.42 -4.25
C VAL A 58 5.13 -2.66 -3.72
N LEU A 59 4.43 -3.67 -4.25
CA LEU A 59 3.09 -4.05 -3.78
C LEU A 59 3.10 -4.45 -2.30
N ALA A 60 4.06 -5.28 -1.89
CA ALA A 60 4.22 -5.68 -0.50
C ALA A 60 4.38 -4.45 0.42
N ASP A 61 5.19 -3.47 0.02
CA ASP A 61 5.37 -2.23 0.75
C ASP A 61 4.12 -1.35 0.81
N MET A 62 3.35 -1.29 -0.28
CA MET A 62 2.07 -0.58 -0.30
C MET A 62 1.04 -1.23 0.63
N ILE A 63 0.93 -2.57 0.58
CA ILE A 63 0.02 -3.36 1.41
C ILE A 63 0.39 -3.23 2.88
N GLU A 64 1.65 -3.47 3.23
CA GLU A 64 2.12 -3.37 4.60
C GLU A 64 2.01 -1.94 5.13
N GLY A 65 2.18 -0.95 4.24
CA GLY A 65 1.89 0.44 4.56
C GLY A 65 0.45 0.68 5.02
N ILE A 66 -0.55 0.05 4.39
CA ILE A 66 -1.97 0.12 4.82
C ILE A 66 -2.16 -0.51 6.20
N ILE A 67 -1.59 -1.70 6.42
CA ILE A 67 -1.66 -2.43 7.70
C ILE A 67 -1.12 -1.55 8.83
N VAL A 68 0.09 -1.01 8.65
CA VAL A 68 0.80 -0.19 9.65
C VAL A 68 0.17 1.20 9.82
N ALA A 69 -0.39 1.79 8.77
CA ALA A 69 -1.11 3.06 8.87
C ALA A 69 -2.38 2.92 9.72
N ASN A 70 -3.10 1.81 9.55
CA ASN A 70 -4.34 1.50 10.26
C ASN A 70 -4.15 0.80 11.61
N ARG A 71 -2.90 0.60 12.05
CA ARG A 71 -2.56 -0.04 13.35
C ARG A 71 -3.22 -1.41 13.53
N LEU A 72 -3.35 -2.18 12.47
CA LEU A 72 -3.92 -3.53 12.54
C LEU A 72 -2.90 -4.47 13.19
N SER A 73 -3.37 -5.34 14.07
CA SER A 73 -2.57 -6.38 14.73
C SER A 73 -3.19 -7.77 14.55
N SER A 74 -2.35 -8.80 14.76
CA SER A 74 -2.76 -10.20 14.86
C SER A 74 -3.61 -10.68 13.68
N SER A 75 -4.63 -11.51 13.93
CA SER A 75 -5.46 -12.16 12.90
C SER A 75 -6.16 -11.19 11.93
N ARG A 76 -6.47 -9.96 12.38
CA ARG A 76 -7.08 -8.93 11.52
C ARG A 76 -6.08 -8.42 10.48
N ALA A 77 -4.82 -8.23 10.86
CA ALA A 77 -3.78 -7.81 9.93
C ALA A 77 -3.60 -8.84 8.80
N ASP A 78 -3.55 -10.14 9.14
CA ASP A 78 -3.41 -11.22 8.16
C ASP A 78 -4.61 -11.35 7.21
N THR A 79 -5.82 -11.21 7.75
CA THR A 79 -7.05 -11.26 6.94
C THR A 79 -7.10 -10.10 5.95
N VAL A 80 -6.75 -8.88 6.40
CA VAL A 80 -6.68 -7.71 5.51
C VAL A 80 -5.54 -7.86 4.50
N ARG A 81 -4.36 -8.34 4.90
CA ARG A 81 -3.23 -8.53 4.00
C ARG A 81 -3.57 -9.47 2.85
N ARG A 82 -4.17 -10.64 3.14
CA ARG A 82 -4.64 -11.59 2.12
C ARG A 82 -5.62 -10.93 1.16
N ALA A 83 -6.59 -10.20 1.68
CA ALA A 83 -7.58 -9.51 0.88
C ALA A 83 -7.00 -8.41 -0.04
N LEU A 84 -5.97 -7.69 0.43
CA LEU A 84 -5.32 -6.65 -0.37
C LEU A 84 -4.47 -7.26 -1.51
N TRP A 85 -3.87 -8.43 -1.30
CA TRP A 85 -3.18 -9.17 -2.36
C TRP A 85 -4.12 -9.59 -3.49
N LEU A 86 -5.32 -10.08 -3.17
CA LEU A 86 -6.31 -10.51 -4.18
C LEU A 86 -6.68 -9.42 -5.18
N VAL A 87 -6.59 -8.14 -4.82
CA VAL A 87 -6.95 -7.03 -5.72
C VAL A 87 -5.77 -6.47 -6.54
N VAL A 88 -4.55 -6.96 -6.29
CA VAL A 88 -3.34 -6.56 -7.04
C VAL A 88 -2.67 -7.73 -7.76
N ASP A 89 -3.04 -8.97 -7.44
CA ASP A 89 -2.68 -10.18 -8.21
C ASP A 89 -3.51 -10.37 -9.49
N ASP A 90 -4.46 -9.48 -9.77
CA ASP A 90 -5.21 -9.52 -11.04
C ASP A 90 -4.26 -9.14 -12.21
N PRO A 91 -4.10 -10.02 -13.23
CA PRO A 91 -3.22 -9.80 -14.38
C PRO A 91 -3.53 -8.52 -15.17
N ALA A 92 -4.70 -7.90 -15.01
CA ALA A 92 -5.01 -6.59 -15.57
C ALA A 92 -4.10 -5.45 -15.05
N VAL A 93 -3.43 -5.64 -13.90
CA VAL A 93 -2.45 -4.70 -13.32
C VAL A 93 -1.01 -5.16 -13.63
N ALA A 94 -0.82 -6.24 -14.38
CA ALA A 94 0.48 -6.78 -14.74
C ALA A 94 0.93 -6.45 -16.18
N ALA A 95 0.00 -6.02 -17.03
CA ALA A 95 0.24 -5.51 -18.39
C ALA A 95 0.49 -3.99 -18.40
#